data_AF-A0A920AG56-F1
#
_entry.id   AF-A0A920AG56-F1
#
_cell.length_a   1.000
_cell.length_b   1.000
_cell.length_c   1.000
_cell.angle_alpha   90.00
_cell.angle_beta   90.00
_cell.angle_gamma   90.00
#
_symmetry.space_group_name_H-M   'P 1'
#
loop_
_entity.id
_entity.type
_entity.pdbx_description
1 polymer ?
#
loop_
_entity_poly.entity_id
_entity_poly.type
_entity_poly.pdbx_seq_one_letter_code
_entity_poly.pdbx_strand_id
1 'polypeptide(L)' 'MMSIYKNYIQEISERKTQGLKAKPIDDGQLLAEVISQIKDVNHPDRKDSIWFFIYNTLPGTTSAATVKAKFLKEFHIG' A
#
# COMPACT_ATOMS: atom_id res chain seq x y z
N MET A 1 -14.06 14.17 -1.56
CA MET A 1 -13.97 12.69 -1.48
C MET A 1 -12.63 12.35 -0.83
N MET A 2 -12.58 11.44 0.14
CA MET A 2 -11.30 11.06 0.80
C MET A 2 -10.40 10.28 -0.17
N SER A 3 -9.08 10.30 0.08
CA SER A 3 -8.13 9.51 -0.73
C SER A 3 -8.30 8.00 -0.46
N ILE A 4 -7.84 7.15 -1.39
CA ILE A 4 -8.01 5.69 -1.29
C ILE A 4 -7.23 5.17 -0.07
N TYR A 5 -6.03 5.73 0.16
CA TYR A 5 -5.25 5.45 1.37
C TYR A 5 -6.00 5.79 2.66
N LYS A 6 -6.65 6.97 2.74
CA LYS A 6 -7.42 7.35 3.95
C LYS A 6 -8.59 6.40 4.20
N ASN A 7 -9.29 5.96 3.16
CA ASN A 7 -10.34 4.95 3.29
C ASN A 7 -9.77 3.62 3.81
N TYR A 8 -8.58 3.24 3.36
CA TYR A 8 -7.88 2.05 3.84
C TYR A 8 -7.47 2.13 5.31
N ILE A 9 -6.94 3.27 5.76
CA ILE A 9 -6.62 3.52 7.18
C ILE A 9 -7.89 3.49 8.04
N GLN A 10 -8.98 4.05 7.54
CA GLN A 10 -10.28 3.97 8.21
C GLN A 10 -10.75 2.52 8.36
N GLU A 11 -10.65 1.71 7.29
CA GLU A 11 -10.98 0.27 7.37
C GLU A 11 -10.13 -0.46 8.41
N ILE A 12 -8.82 -0.15 8.47
CA ILE A 12 -7.93 -0.75 9.47
C ILE A 12 -8.37 -0.39 10.90
N SER A 13 -8.72 0.87 11.13
CA SER A 13 -9.21 1.36 12.43
C SER A 13 -10.49 0.62 12.85
N GLU A 14 -11.44 0.50 11.94
CA GLU A 14 -12.71 -0.22 12.17
C GLU A 14 -12.50 -1.71 12.41
N ARG A 15 -11.58 -2.34 11.68
CA ARG A 15 -11.23 -3.76 11.88
C ARG A 15 -10.55 -4.00 13.22
N LYS A 16 -9.74 -3.04 13.68
CA LYS A 16 -9.07 -3.12 14.98
C LYS A 16 -10.05 -3.13 16.15
N THR A 17 -11.18 -2.42 16.07
CA THR A 17 -12.24 -2.49 17.10
C THR A 17 -12.88 -3.88 17.19
N GLN A 18 -12.79 -4.65 16.11
CA GLN A 18 -13.27 -6.04 16.02
C GLN A 18 -12.17 -7.08 16.31
N GLY A 19 -10.96 -6.65 16.73
CA GLY A 19 -9.82 -7.53 16.96
C GLY A 19 -9.19 -8.12 15.68
N LEU A 20 -9.53 -7.57 14.51
CA LEU A 20 -9.06 -8.03 13.21
C LEU A 20 -7.83 -7.25 12.74
N LYS A 21 -6.96 -7.92 11.98
CA LYS A 21 -5.84 -7.30 11.28
C LYS A 21 -6.30 -6.61 10.00
N ALA A 22 -5.48 -5.67 9.50
CA ALA A 22 -5.64 -5.06 8.18
C ALA A 22 -5.87 -6.12 7.09
N LYS A 23 -6.73 -5.83 6.10
CA LYS A 23 -6.80 -6.66 4.90
C LYS A 23 -5.52 -6.48 4.08
N PRO A 24 -5.03 -7.52 3.39
CA PRO A 24 -3.98 -7.36 2.39
C PRO A 24 -4.40 -6.37 1.31
N ILE A 25 -3.45 -5.59 0.79
CA ILE A 25 -3.63 -4.73 -0.38
C ILE A 25 -3.53 -5.60 -1.62
N ASP A 26 -4.66 -5.84 -2.28
CA ASP A 26 -4.78 -6.55 -3.56
C ASP A 26 -5.15 -5.60 -4.71
N ASP A 27 -5.67 -4.42 -4.41
CA ASP A 27 -5.98 -3.37 -5.36
C ASP A 27 -4.75 -2.53 -5.77
N GLY A 28 -4.57 -2.40 -7.09
CA GLY A 28 -3.46 -1.67 -7.68
C GLY A 28 -3.56 -0.15 -7.55
N GLN A 29 -4.75 0.44 -7.44
CA GLN A 29 -4.89 1.89 -7.25
C GLN A 29 -4.45 2.30 -5.85
N LEU A 30 -4.88 1.55 -4.83
CA LEU A 30 -4.41 1.73 -3.46
C LEU A 30 -2.89 1.55 -3.38
N LEU A 31 -2.33 0.51 -4.01
CA LEU A 31 -0.88 0.33 -3.97
C LEU A 31 -0.12 1.44 -4.72
N ALA A 32 -0.66 1.96 -5.82
CA ALA A 32 -0.06 3.09 -6.53
C ALA A 32 -0.04 4.36 -5.67
N GLU A 33 -1.09 4.64 -4.90
CA GLU A 33 -1.10 5.73 -3.92
C GLU A 33 -0.09 5.49 -2.79
N VAL A 34 0.01 4.25 -2.27
CA VAL A 34 1.05 3.89 -1.29
C VAL A 34 2.47 4.14 -1.85
N ILE A 35 2.74 3.78 -3.10
CA ILE A 35 4.03 4.01 -3.75
C ILE A 35 4.32 5.50 -3.95
N SER A 36 3.32 6.32 -4.28
CA SER A 36 3.53 7.76 -4.41
C SER A 36 3.94 8.40 -3.08
N GLN A 37 3.33 7.97 -1.97
CA GLN A 37 3.72 8.37 -0.61
C GLN A 37 5.13 7.88 -0.23
N ILE A 38 5.56 6.71 -0.71
CA ILE A 38 6.94 6.22 -0.50
C ILE A 38 7.96 7.10 -1.22
N LYS A 39 7.63 7.54 -2.45
CA LYS A 39 8.49 8.39 -3.29
C LYS A 39 8.65 9.80 -2.72
N ASP A 40 7.64 10.33 -2.04
CA ASP A 40 7.75 11.59 -1.28
C ASP A 40 8.43 11.35 0.08
N VAL A 41 9.71 11.70 0.18
CA VAL A 41 10.54 11.50 1.38
C VAL A 41 10.02 12.18 2.63
N ASN A 42 9.19 13.23 2.49
CA ASN A 42 8.63 14.01 3.59
C ASN A 42 7.15 13.68 3.85
N HIS A 43 6.57 12.70 3.16
CA HIS A 43 5.16 12.35 3.35
C HIS A 43 4.93 11.87 4.80
N PRO A 44 3.91 12.40 5.52
CA PRO A 44 3.68 12.08 6.92
C PRO A 44 3.47 10.57 7.17
N ASP A 45 2.81 9.91 6.22
CA ASP A 45 2.49 8.48 6.31
C ASP A 45 3.58 7.56 5.72
N ARG A 46 4.69 8.12 5.22
CA ARG A 46 5.71 7.39 4.43
C ARG A 46 6.16 6.09 5.10
N LYS A 47 6.38 6.13 6.42
CA LYS A 47 6.86 4.97 7.19
C LYS A 47 5.85 3.81 7.14
N ASP A 48 4.57 4.12 7.28
CA ASP A 48 3.50 3.12 7.23
C ASP A 48 3.29 2.65 5.79
N SER A 49 3.39 3.55 4.80
CA SER A 49 3.36 3.20 3.38
C SER A 49 4.44 2.18 3.02
N ILE A 50 5.68 2.38 3.51
CA ILE A 50 6.78 1.40 3.34
C ILE A 50 6.42 0.06 3.98
N TRP A 51 5.88 0.07 5.21
CA TRP A 51 5.50 -1.16 5.90
C TRP A 51 4.40 -1.93 5.13
N PHE A 52 3.36 -1.24 4.67
CA PHE A 52 2.28 -1.86 3.88
C PHE A 52 2.79 -2.41 2.54
N PHE A 53 3.68 -1.67 1.87
CA PHE A 53 4.30 -2.12 0.63
C PHE A 53 5.10 -3.41 0.83
N ILE A 54 5.90 -3.50 1.91
CA ILE A 54 6.75 -4.67 2.17
C ILE A 54 5.89 -5.86 2.64
N TYR A 55 5.04 -5.66 3.65
CA TYR A 55 4.45 -6.75 4.42
C TYR A 55 2.97 -7.00 4.17
N ASN A 56 2.26 -6.05 3.58
CA ASN A 56 0.80 -6.11 3.49
C ASN A 56 0.27 -5.98 2.06
N THR A 57 1.12 -6.17 1.06
CA THR A 57 0.71 -6.27 -0.35
C THR A 57 0.56 -7.74 -0.72
N LEU A 58 -0.60 -8.13 -1.23
CA LEU A 58 -0.89 -9.51 -1.60
C LEU A 58 -0.08 -9.91 -2.85
N PRO A 59 0.70 -11.00 -2.82
CA PRO A 59 1.47 -11.46 -3.99
C PRO A 59 0.57 -12.16 -5.02
N GLY A 60 1.19 -12.66 -6.11
CA GLY A 60 0.50 -13.44 -7.14
C GLY A 60 0.05 -12.58 -8.32
N THR A 61 -1.16 -12.81 -8.82
CA THR A 61 -1.72 -12.18 -10.03
C THR A 61 -2.69 -11.03 -9.73
N THR A 62 -2.62 -10.46 -8.53
CA THR A 62 -3.44 -9.28 -8.17
C THR A 62 -2.97 -8.04 -8.93
N SER A 63 -3.84 -7.04 -9.05
CA SER A 63 -3.45 -5.76 -9.65
C SER A 63 -2.37 -5.06 -8.80
N ALA A 64 -2.44 -5.17 -7.47
CA ALA A 64 -1.38 -4.73 -6.56
C ALA A 64 -0.04 -5.43 -6.82
N ALA A 65 -0.01 -6.76 -7.00
CA ALA A 65 1.22 -7.48 -7.30
C ALA A 65 1.89 -7.00 -8.60
N THR A 66 1.09 -6.72 -9.63
CA THR A 66 1.58 -6.16 -10.91
C THR A 66 2.21 -4.78 -10.71
N VAL A 67 1.57 -3.91 -9.94
CA VAL A 67 2.10 -2.57 -9.60
C VAL A 67 3.39 -2.68 -8.78
N LYS A 68 3.44 -3.57 -7.79
CA LYS A 68 4.64 -3.84 -6.98
C LYS A 68 5.81 -4.29 -7.83
N ALA A 69 5.60 -5.27 -8.72
CA ALA A 69 6.64 -5.80 -9.60
C ALA A 69 7.19 -4.72 -10.55
N LYS A 70 6.31 -3.90 -11.14
CA LYS A 70 6.72 -2.79 -12.01
C LYS A 70 7.59 -1.79 -11.26
N PHE A 71 7.18 -1.37 -10.06
CA PHE A 71 7.95 -0.43 -9.25
C PHE A 71 9.32 -1.00 -8.82
N LEU A 72 9.39 -2.26 -8.42
CA LEU A 72 10.67 -2.91 -8.06
C LEU A 72 11.62 -3.03 -9.26
N LYS A 73 11.08 -3.20 -10.48
CA LYS A 73 11.88 -3.27 -11.71
C LYS A 73 12.56 -1.94 -12.05
N GLU A 74 11.97 -0.80 -11.66
CA GLU A 74 12.56 0.54 -11.88
C GLU A 74 13.96 0.67 -11.23
N PHE A 75 14.24 -0.07 -10.15
CA PHE A 75 15.53 -0.02 -9.43
C PHE A 75 16.57 -1.02 -9.96
N HIS A 76 16.19 -1.98 -10.80
CA HIS A 76 17.09 -3.02 -11.32
C HIS A 76 17.69 -2.68 -12.68
N ILE A 77 17.31 -1.57 -13.30
CA ILE A 77 17.91 -1.08 -14.53
C ILE A 77 19.15 -0.25 -14.15
N GLY A 78 20.22 -0.98 -13.79
CA GLY A 78 21.61 -0.53 -13.80
C GLY A 78 22.35 -1.22 -14.92
#